data_AF-A0AAD3XPE8-F1
#
_entry.id   AF-A0AAD3XPE8-F1
#
_cell.length_a   1.000
_cell.length_b   1.000
_cell.length_c   1.000
_cell.angle_alpha   90.00
_cell.angle_beta   90.00
_cell.angle_gamma   90.00
#
_symmetry.space_group_name_H-M   'P 1'
#
loop_
_entity.id
_entity.type
_entity.pdbx_description
1 polymer ?
#
loop_
_entity_poly.entity_id
_entity_poly.type
_entity_poly.pdbx_seq_one_letter_code
_entity_poly.pdbx_strand_id
1 'polypeptide(L)'
;MAVISVHHHHHHPSSYPADPLLPWLRSIKEGLDGVNADPNSTSRGGLEKLLSECIRTFKNNSQYQNDERFLKIWFLYMDCTGDFENVYKEMEESKICFMSSLLYETCALFLEAKGRLVDAFRVFKSAFREMLRRLRG
;
A
#
# COMPACT_ATOMS: atom_id res chain seq x y z
N MET A 1 42.68 44.19 -15.17
CA MET A 1 42.73 42.95 -14.36
C MET A 1 41.34 42.36 -14.36
N ALA A 2 41.14 41.20 -14.99
CA ALA A 2 39.84 40.54 -15.11
C ALA A 2 39.53 39.78 -13.81
N VAL A 3 38.38 40.06 -13.21
CA VAL A 3 37.87 39.30 -12.07
C VAL A 3 37.09 38.12 -12.65
N ILE A 4 37.56 36.90 -12.42
CA ILE A 4 36.89 35.68 -12.87
C ILE A 4 35.61 35.56 -12.04
N SER A 5 34.47 35.85 -12.67
CA SER A 5 33.14 35.63 -12.12
C SER A 5 32.90 34.13 -12.04
N VAL A 6 33.00 33.59 -10.83
CA VAL A 6 32.65 32.21 -10.50
C VAL A 6 31.19 31.99 -10.92
N HIS A 7 30.97 31.22 -11.97
CA HIS A 7 29.65 30.76 -12.36
C HIS A 7 29.11 29.87 -11.23
N HIS A 8 28.29 30.46 -10.37
CA HIS A 8 27.39 29.69 -9.53
C HIS A 8 26.41 28.98 -10.46
N HIS A 9 26.66 27.70 -10.72
CA HIS A 9 25.63 26.82 -11.23
C HIS A 9 24.53 26.77 -10.16
N HIS A 10 23.51 27.60 -10.34
CA HIS A 10 22.24 27.42 -9.66
C HIS A 10 21.71 26.05 -10.10
N HIS A 11 21.95 25.03 -9.28
CA HIS A 11 21.16 23.81 -9.30
C HIS A 11 19.72 24.25 -9.04
N HIS A 12 18.93 24.27 -10.11
CA HIS A 12 17.49 24.33 -10.00
C HIS A 12 17.09 23.10 -9.19
N PRO A 13 16.52 23.23 -7.98
CA PRO A 13 15.96 22.07 -7.31
C PRO A 13 14.90 21.54 -8.25
N SER A 14 15.02 20.27 -8.61
CA SER A 14 13.98 19.57 -9.31
C SER A 14 12.74 19.64 -8.42
N SER A 15 11.81 20.53 -8.74
CA SER A 15 10.57 20.75 -8.00
C SER A 15 9.60 19.60 -8.30
N TYR A 16 10.03 18.37 -8.03
CA TYR A 16 9.08 17.28 -7.85
C TYR A 16 8.30 17.61 -6.57
N PRO A 17 6.96 17.67 -6.63
CA PRO A 17 6.18 17.84 -5.42
C PRO A 17 6.56 16.72 -4.45
N ALA A 18 6.83 17.10 -3.20
CA ALA A 18 7.16 16.16 -2.14
C ALA A 18 6.08 15.08 -2.07
N ASP A 19 6.48 13.81 -2.03
CA ASP A 19 5.57 12.67 -2.07
C ASP A 19 4.58 12.73 -0.88
N PRO A 20 3.28 13.00 -1.14
CA PRO A 20 2.30 13.20 -0.06
C PRO A 20 2.01 11.94 0.75
N LEU A 21 2.46 10.75 0.32
CA LEU A 21 2.34 9.52 1.08
C LEU A 21 3.36 9.42 2.24
N LEU A 22 4.49 10.13 2.15
CA LEU A 22 5.59 10.01 3.13
C LEU A 22 5.19 10.35 4.58
N PRO A 23 4.42 11.42 4.86
CA PRO A 23 3.98 11.70 6.23
C PRO A 23 3.14 10.55 6.82
N TRP A 24 2.26 9.95 6.01
CA TRP A 24 1.45 8.81 6.42
C TRP A 24 2.29 7.58 6.74
N LEU A 25 3.27 7.26 5.90
CA LEU A 25 4.18 6.14 6.15
C LEU A 25 4.93 6.29 7.47
N ARG A 26 5.34 7.53 7.81
CA ARG A 26 6.00 7.80 9.09
C ARG A 26 5.05 7.54 10.26
N SER A 27 3.84 8.10 10.23
CA SER A 27 2.86 7.91 11.30
C SER A 27 2.39 6.46 11.43
N ILE A 28 2.24 5.73 10.31
CA ILE A 28 1.90 4.30 10.32
C ILE A 28 3.02 3.50 10.99
N LYS A 29 4.28 3.81 10.70
CA LYS A 29 5.43 3.17 11.35
C LYS A 29 5.42 3.42 12.85
N GLU A 30 5.23 4.67 13.27
CA GLU A 30 5.15 5.03 14.70
C GLU A 30 3.99 4.30 15.41
N GLY A 31 2.82 4.22 14.76
CA GLY A 31 1.68 3.48 15.29
C GLY A 31 1.95 1.98 15.40
N LEU A 32 2.63 1.38 14.41
CA LEU A 32 3.01 -0.03 14.43
C LEU A 32 4.04 -0.32 15.53
N ASP A 33 5.05 0.54 15.69
CA ASP A 33 6.03 0.44 16.77
C ASP A 33 5.35 0.50 18.15
N GLY A 34 4.32 1.34 18.30
CA GLY A 34 3.50 1.43 19.51
C GLY A 34 2.68 0.17 19.80
N VAL A 35 2.03 -0.43 18.78
CA VAL A 35 1.29 -1.69 18.93
C VAL A 35 2.22 -2.85 19.31
N ASN A 36 3.42 -2.90 18.73
CA ASN A 36 4.39 -3.94 19.03
C ASN A 36 4.96 -3.84 20.45
N ALA A 37 5.06 -2.62 21.00
CA ALA A 37 5.51 -2.39 22.36
C ALA A 37 4.44 -2.75 23.41
N ASP A 38 3.17 -2.49 23.13
CA ASP A 38 2.04 -2.84 24.01
C ASP A 38 0.79 -3.24 23.19
N PRO A 39 0.56 -4.56 22.99
CA PRO A 39 -0.57 -5.07 22.22
C PRO A 39 -1.95 -4.80 22.84
N ASN A 40 -2.03 -4.50 24.14
CA ASN A 40 -3.29 -4.26 24.86
C ASN A 40 -3.67 -2.77 24.92
N SER A 41 -2.83 -1.90 24.38
CA SER A 41 -3.06 -0.46 24.36
C SER A 41 -4.13 -0.05 23.32
N THR A 42 -4.73 1.12 23.52
CA THR A 42 -5.63 1.78 22.54
C THR A 42 -4.96 2.07 21.18
N SER A 43 -3.66 1.80 21.06
CA SER A 43 -2.82 2.02 19.88
C SER A 43 -3.30 1.26 18.65
N ARG A 44 -3.86 0.05 18.80
CA ARG A 44 -4.35 -0.73 17.65
C ARG A 44 -5.52 -0.05 16.95
N GLY A 45 -6.48 0.46 17.71
CA GLY A 45 -7.61 1.23 17.15
C GLY A 45 -7.16 2.55 16.52
N GLY A 46 -6.14 3.20 17.10
CA GLY A 46 -5.51 4.39 16.51
C GLY A 46 -4.84 4.10 15.17
N LEU A 47 -4.11 2.98 15.08
CA LEU A 47 -3.47 2.53 13.85
C LEU A 47 -4.50 2.18 12.77
N GLU A 48 -5.56 1.45 13.12
CA GLU A 48 -6.65 1.11 12.18
C GLU A 48 -7.28 2.39 11.58
N LYS A 49 -7.58 3.38 12.42
CA LYS A 49 -8.14 4.67 11.98
C LYS A 49 -7.18 5.40 11.03
N LEU A 50 -5.90 5.46 11.37
CA LEU A 50 -4.87 6.09 10.54
C LEU A 50 -4.75 5.42 9.16
N LEU A 51 -4.76 4.09 9.12
CA LEU A 51 -4.72 3.30 7.89
C LEU A 51 -5.96 3.58 7.02
N SER A 52 -7.15 3.59 7.61
CA SER A 52 -8.41 3.88 6.91
C SER A 52 -8.40 5.29 6.29
N GLU A 53 -7.93 6.30 7.05
CA GLU A 53 -7.84 7.68 6.56
C GLU A 53 -6.82 7.82 5.42
N CYS A 54 -5.68 7.13 5.50
CA CYS A 54 -4.69 7.07 4.44
C CYS A 54 -5.28 6.48 3.16
N ILE A 55 -5.92 5.31 3.28
CA ILE A 55 -6.56 4.61 2.15
C ILE A 55 -7.62 5.49 1.50
N ARG A 56 -8.52 6.09 2.29
CA ARG A 56 -9.57 7.00 1.80
C ARG A 56 -8.97 8.19 1.03
N THR A 57 -7.81 8.68 1.45
CA THR A 57 -7.13 9.82 0.84
C THR A 57 -6.53 9.46 -0.53
N PHE A 58 -5.96 8.26 -0.69
CA PHE A 58 -5.17 7.91 -1.88
C PHE A 58 -5.79 6.87 -2.81
N LYS A 59 -6.86 6.16 -2.43
CA LYS A 59 -7.40 5.04 -3.23
C LYS A 59 -7.83 5.40 -4.65
N ASN A 60 -8.25 6.65 -4.87
CA ASN A 60 -8.66 7.16 -6.18
C ASN A 60 -7.55 7.93 -6.91
N ASN A 61 -6.34 8.01 -6.34
CA ASN A 61 -5.22 8.70 -6.94
C ASN A 61 -4.42 7.72 -7.82
N SER A 62 -4.38 8.00 -9.13
CA SER A 62 -3.69 7.16 -10.12
C SER A 62 -2.19 7.01 -9.86
N GLN A 63 -1.55 7.99 -9.19
CA GLN A 63 -0.14 7.92 -8.80
C GLN A 63 0.14 6.73 -7.88
N TYR A 64 -0.81 6.37 -7.00
CA TYR A 64 -0.63 5.33 -5.99
C TYR A 64 -1.35 4.03 -6.32
N GLN A 65 -2.14 3.99 -7.39
CA GLN A 65 -2.90 2.80 -7.78
C GLN A 65 -2.01 1.56 -7.96
N ASN A 66 -0.77 1.74 -8.43
CA ASN A 66 0.21 0.65 -8.61
C ASN A 66 1.46 0.82 -7.72
N ASP A 67 1.39 1.60 -6.66
CA ASP A 67 2.50 1.84 -5.73
C ASP A 67 2.57 0.71 -4.68
N GLU A 68 3.72 0.04 -4.59
CA GLU A 68 3.95 -1.07 -3.67
C GLU A 68 3.83 -0.65 -2.19
N ARG A 69 4.19 0.59 -1.85
CA ARG A 69 4.07 1.11 -0.49
C ARG A 69 2.61 1.24 -0.11
N PHE A 70 1.78 1.72 -1.04
CA PHE A 70 0.34 1.81 -0.84
C PHE A 70 -0.29 0.41 -0.72
N LEU A 71 0.16 -0.56 -1.52
CA LEU A 71 -0.26 -1.96 -1.38
C LEU A 71 0.02 -2.52 0.02
N LYS A 72 1.21 -2.25 0.59
CA LYS A 72 1.54 -2.70 1.95
C LYS A 72 0.64 -2.05 3.02
N ILE A 73 0.21 -0.81 2.83
CA ILE A 73 -0.76 -0.15 3.72
C ILE A 73 -2.11 -0.90 3.70
N TRP A 74 -2.57 -1.35 2.53
CA TRP A 74 -3.79 -2.16 2.41
C TRP A 74 -3.67 -3.50 3.15
N PHE A 75 -2.53 -4.18 3.07
CA PHE A 75 -2.30 -5.41 3.83
C PHE A 75 -2.33 -5.18 5.34
N LEU A 76 -1.70 -4.11 5.82
CA LEU A 76 -1.75 -3.74 7.24
C LEU A 76 -3.19 -3.44 7.68
N TYR A 77 -3.99 -2.77 6.84
CA TYR A 77 -5.39 -2.48 7.14
C TYR A 77 -6.24 -3.74 7.21
N MET A 78 -6.02 -4.66 6.27
CA MET A 78 -6.68 -5.96 6.22
C MET A 78 -6.38 -6.82 7.47
N ASP A 79 -5.14 -6.79 7.95
CA ASP A 79 -4.76 -7.49 9.18
C ASP A 79 -5.34 -6.81 10.44
N CYS A 80 -5.30 -5.47 10.50
CA CYS A 80 -5.84 -4.70 11.63
C CYS A 80 -7.34 -4.94 11.82
N THR A 81 -8.12 -4.83 10.75
CA THR A 81 -9.59 -4.99 10.75
C THR A 81 -10.01 -6.46 10.87
N GLY A 82 -9.20 -7.39 10.37
CA GLY A 82 -9.57 -8.80 10.24
C GLY A 82 -10.62 -9.08 9.15
N ASP A 83 -11.06 -8.06 8.41
CA ASP A 83 -12.11 -8.15 7.40
C ASP A 83 -11.51 -8.27 6.00
N PHE A 84 -10.99 -9.46 5.70
CA PHE A 84 -10.38 -9.74 4.40
C PHE A 84 -11.34 -9.47 3.24
N GLU A 85 -12.60 -9.90 3.37
CA GLU A 85 -13.53 -9.92 2.24
C GLU A 85 -13.92 -8.52 1.78
N ASN A 86 -14.28 -7.64 2.73
CA ASN A 86 -14.66 -6.28 2.38
C ASN A 86 -13.45 -5.46 1.92
N VAL A 87 -12.30 -5.61 2.58
CA VAL A 87 -11.08 -4.90 2.20
C VAL A 87 -10.58 -5.35 0.82
N TYR A 88 -10.53 -6.66 0.56
CA TYR A 88 -10.11 -7.19 -0.74
C TYR A 88 -11.05 -6.74 -1.87
N LYS A 89 -12.37 -6.77 -1.62
CA LYS A 89 -13.36 -6.27 -2.58
C LYS A 89 -13.16 -4.79 -2.89
N GLU A 90 -12.91 -3.95 -1.88
CA GLU A 90 -12.65 -2.51 -2.10
C GLU A 90 -11.36 -2.29 -2.92
N MET A 91 -10.32 -3.10 -2.69
CA MET A 91 -9.10 -3.08 -3.50
C MET A 91 -9.38 -3.45 -4.97
N GLU A 92 -10.19 -4.47 -5.22
CA GLU A 92 -10.60 -4.87 -6.57
C GLU A 92 -11.39 -3.75 -7.27
N GLU A 93 -12.36 -3.15 -6.60
CA GLU A 93 -13.17 -2.04 -7.12
C GLU A 93 -12.32 -0.80 -7.45
N SER A 94 -11.35 -0.50 -6.59
CA SER A 94 -10.42 0.62 -6.77
C SER A 94 -9.23 0.29 -7.70
N LYS A 95 -9.16 -0.96 -8.18
CA LYS A 95 -8.08 -1.50 -9.04
C LYS A 95 -6.68 -1.32 -8.44
N ILE A 96 -6.56 -1.42 -7.12
CA ILE A 96 -5.27 -1.27 -6.43
C ILE A 96 -4.37 -2.46 -6.75
N CYS A 97 -3.23 -2.20 -7.38
CA CYS A 97 -2.19 -3.16 -7.70
C CYS A 97 -2.70 -4.46 -8.34
N PHE A 98 -3.80 -4.37 -9.10
CA PHE A 98 -4.48 -5.50 -9.72
C PHE A 98 -3.58 -6.30 -10.68
N MET A 99 -2.48 -5.71 -11.16
CA MET A 99 -1.48 -6.38 -12.01
C MET A 99 -0.26 -6.91 -11.25
N SER A 100 -0.23 -6.77 -9.93
CA SER A 100 0.91 -7.12 -9.08
C SER A 100 0.80 -8.59 -8.63
N SER A 101 1.83 -9.39 -8.91
CA SER A 101 1.92 -10.75 -8.35
C SER A 101 1.96 -10.71 -6.82
N LEU A 102 2.60 -9.69 -6.24
CA LEU A 102 2.71 -9.50 -4.79
C LEU A 102 1.33 -9.37 -4.12
N LEU A 103 0.35 -8.73 -4.78
CA LEU A 103 -1.04 -8.66 -4.30
C LEU A 103 -1.59 -10.07 -4.08
N TYR A 104 -1.56 -10.88 -5.13
CA TYR A 104 -2.19 -12.19 -5.13
C TYR A 104 -1.47 -13.19 -4.24
N GLU A 105 -0.13 -13.19 -4.26
CA GLU A 105 0.68 -14.07 -3.41
C GLU A 105 0.43 -13.78 -1.94
N THR A 106 0.51 -12.50 -1.53
CA THR A 106 0.31 -12.13 -0.14
C THR A 106 -1.11 -12.41 0.34
N CYS A 107 -2.14 -12.10 -0.47
CA CYS A 107 -3.52 -12.40 -0.12
C CYS A 107 -3.78 -13.92 -0.01
N ALA A 108 -3.19 -14.73 -0.89
CA ALA A 108 -3.34 -16.17 -0.82
C ALA A 108 -2.65 -16.76 0.43
N LEU A 109 -1.41 -16.34 0.72
CA LEU A 109 -0.68 -16.75 1.92
C LEU A 109 -1.41 -16.34 3.20
N PHE A 110 -1.98 -15.13 3.23
CA PHE A 110 -2.77 -14.66 4.38
C PHE A 110 -4.00 -15.54 4.64
N LEU A 111 -4.72 -15.93 3.59
CA LEU A 111 -5.87 -16.82 3.70
C LEU A 111 -5.45 -18.25 4.08
N GLU A 112 -4.36 -18.74 3.52
CA GLU A 112 -3.79 -20.05 3.84
C GLU A 112 -3.38 -20.15 5.31
N ALA A 113 -2.68 -19.13 5.84
CA ALA A 113 -2.31 -19.05 7.25
C ALA A 113 -3.52 -19.06 8.20
N LYS A 114 -4.70 -18.63 7.71
CA LYS A 114 -5.97 -18.67 8.45
C LYS A 114 -6.79 -19.95 8.20
N GLY A 115 -6.23 -20.94 7.50
CA GLY A 115 -6.90 -22.19 7.13
C GLY A 115 -7.98 -22.05 6.05
N ARG A 116 -8.09 -20.87 5.41
CA ARG A 116 -9.09 -20.55 4.38
C ARG A 116 -8.63 -20.97 2.99
N LEU A 117 -8.31 -22.26 2.82
CA LEU A 117 -7.68 -22.80 1.60
C LEU A 117 -8.52 -22.58 0.33
N VAL A 118 -9.85 -22.67 0.42
CA VAL A 118 -10.76 -22.44 -0.72
C VAL A 118 -10.68 -20.99 -1.21
N ASP A 119 -10.58 -20.04 -0.28
CA ASP A 119 -10.47 -18.62 -0.61
C ASP A 119 -9.08 -18.29 -1.15
N ALA A 120 -8.02 -18.86 -0.57
CA ALA A 120 -6.66 -18.74 -1.07
C ALA A 120 -6.57 -19.23 -2.53
N PHE A 121 -7.17 -20.38 -2.83
CA PHE A 121 -7.23 -20.91 -4.20
C PHE A 121 -8.04 -20.02 -5.15
N ARG A 122 -9.09 -19.35 -4.66
CA ARG A 122 -9.85 -18.37 -5.45
C ARG A 122 -8.98 -17.16 -5.82
N VAL A 123 -8.19 -16.64 -4.89
CA VAL A 123 -7.22 -15.55 -5.15
C VAL A 123 -6.21 -15.96 -6.21
N PHE A 124 -5.63 -17.16 -6.12
CA PHE A 124 -4.71 -17.70 -7.14
C PHE A 124 -5.36 -17.80 -8.52
N LYS A 125 -6.60 -18.29 -8.59
CA LYS A 125 -7.35 -18.37 -9.85
C LYS A 125 -7.60 -16.99 -10.46
N SER A 126 -7.90 -15.98 -9.65
CA SER A 126 -8.02 -14.60 -10.11
C SER A 126 -6.70 -14.08 -10.67
N ALA A 127 -5.59 -14.30 -9.96
CA ALA A 127 -4.24 -13.94 -10.43
C ALA A 127 -3.93 -14.53 -11.82
N PHE A 128 -4.21 -15.82 -12.00
CA PHE A 128 -3.98 -16.52 -13.26
C PHE A 128 -4.87 -15.96 -14.39
N ARG A 129 -6.14 -15.68 -14.10
CA ARG A 129 -7.07 -15.07 -15.07
C ARG A 129 -6.55 -13.73 -15.57
N GLU A 130 -6.05 -12.91 -14.65
CA GLU A 130 -5.55 -11.58 -14.98
C GLU A 130 -4.19 -11.64 -15.70
N MET A 131 -3.32 -12.58 -15.33
CA MET A 131 -2.13 -12.88 -16.11
C MET A 131 -2.47 -13.30 -17.56
N LEU A 132 -3.45 -14.19 -17.74
CA LEU A 132 -3.89 -14.60 -19.07
C LEU A 132 -4.48 -13.46 -19.88
N ARG A 133 -5.20 -12.51 -19.25
CA ARG A 133 -5.67 -11.30 -19.94
C ARG A 133 -4.50 -10.49 -20.52
N ARG A 134 -3.37 -10.40 -19.82
CA ARG A 134 -2.17 -9.70 -20.29
C ARG A 134 -1.51 -10.36 -21.49
N LEU A 135 -1.59 -11.69 -21.61
CA LEU A 135 -1.01 -12.42 -22.74
C LEU A 135 -1.88 -12.38 -24.01
N ARG A 136 -3.14 -11.96 -23.88
CA ARG A 136 -4.12 -11.90 -24.98
C ARG A 136 -4.31 -10.50 -25.57
N GLY A 137 -3.65 -9.48 -25.01
CA GLY A 137 -3.64 -8.10 -25.49
C GLY A 137 -2.22 -7.62 -25.72
#